data_AF-A0A2W7B6D8-F1
#
_entry.id   AF-A0A2W7B6D8-F1
#
_cell.length_a   1.000
_cell.length_b   1.000
_cell.length_c   1.000
_cell.angle_alpha   90.00
_cell.angle_beta   90.00
_cell.angle_gamma   90.00
#
_symmetry.space_group_name_H-M   'P 1'
#
loop_
_entity.id
_entity.type
_entity.pdbx_description
1 polymer ?
#
loop_
_entity_poly.entity_id
_entity_poly.type
_entity_poly.pdbx_seq_one_letter_code
_entity_poly.pdbx_strand_id
1 'polypeptide(L)'
;MFPAFASDLSTSQSSNYQESTLSIDPNDLKSNVTLMISGQSANTTLDLQVRLNGKLVNLAKHSKRAEISLNKCFVNHSCVIDITGNYAPSGSGIITQVVSASSNSRQELGGSGGVSQQIRLFSR
;
A
#
# COMPACT_ATOMS: atom_id res chain seq x y z
N MET A 1 -27.17 14.35 -45.87
CA MET A 1 -27.23 15.01 -44.55
C MET A 1 -27.26 13.90 -43.51
N PHE A 2 -26.13 13.66 -42.83
CA PHE A 2 -25.97 12.57 -41.86
C PHE A 2 -25.70 13.20 -40.48
N PRO A 3 -26.38 12.80 -39.39
CA PRO A 3 -26.05 13.30 -38.07
C PRO A 3 -24.84 12.56 -37.47
N ALA A 4 -24.05 13.33 -36.73
CA ALA A 4 -22.79 12.97 -36.11
C ALA A 4 -22.95 11.91 -35.00
N PHE A 5 -22.00 10.98 -34.95
CA PHE A 5 -21.79 10.07 -33.84
C PHE A 5 -21.16 10.85 -32.68
N ALA A 6 -21.92 11.10 -31.62
CA ALA A 6 -21.39 11.63 -30.37
C ALA A 6 -20.65 10.50 -29.65
N SER A 7 -19.33 10.51 -29.73
CA SER A 7 -18.48 9.68 -28.87
C SER A 7 -18.53 10.26 -27.45
N ASP A 8 -19.37 9.70 -26.59
CA ASP A 8 -19.33 9.96 -25.16
C ASP A 8 -17.98 9.42 -24.63
N LEU A 9 -17.05 10.34 -24.42
CA LEU A 9 -15.76 10.06 -23.80
C LEU A 9 -16.01 9.86 -22.30
N SER A 10 -16.45 8.66 -21.94
CA SER A 10 -16.47 8.19 -20.55
C SER A 10 -15.04 8.28 -20.01
N THR A 11 -14.74 9.39 -19.36
CA THR A 11 -13.47 9.63 -18.70
C THR A 11 -13.49 8.79 -17.44
N SER A 12 -13.10 7.53 -17.57
CA SER A 12 -12.78 6.65 -16.45
C SER A 12 -11.69 7.35 -15.66
N GLN A 13 -12.10 8.04 -14.59
CA GLN A 13 -11.20 8.69 -13.66
C GLN A 13 -10.46 7.56 -12.93
N SER A 14 -9.35 7.13 -13.53
CA SER A 14 -8.49 6.06 -13.04
C SER A 14 -7.98 6.45 -11.66
N SER A 15 -8.75 6.10 -10.65
CA SER A 15 -8.28 6.04 -9.28
C SER A 15 -7.18 4.98 -9.31
N ASN A 16 -5.92 5.40 -9.26
CA ASN A 16 -4.75 4.52 -9.28
C ASN A 16 -4.74 3.68 -8.00
N TYR A 17 -5.61 2.68 -7.96
CA TYR A 17 -5.67 1.68 -6.92
C TYR A 17 -4.68 0.57 -7.30
N GLN A 18 -3.55 0.52 -6.60
CA GLN A 18 -2.56 -0.52 -6.85
C GLN A 18 -2.88 -1.74 -5.99
N GLU A 19 -3.26 -2.85 -6.64
CA GLU A 19 -3.38 -4.13 -5.97
C GLU A 19 -2.06 -4.91 -6.12
N SER A 20 -1.63 -5.57 -5.05
CA SER A 20 -0.42 -6.38 -5.03
C SER A 20 -0.64 -7.63 -4.21
N THR A 21 -0.07 -8.73 -4.68
CA THR A 21 -0.31 -10.05 -4.12
C THR A 21 1.04 -10.66 -3.83
N LEU A 22 1.32 -10.92 -2.55
CA LEU A 22 2.61 -11.43 -2.09
C LEU A 22 2.41 -12.73 -1.31
N SER A 23 3.10 -13.78 -1.76
CA SER A 23 3.21 -15.03 -1.02
C SER A 23 4.28 -14.90 0.05
N ILE A 24 3.96 -15.30 1.28
CA ILE A 24 4.89 -15.36 2.40
C ILE A 24 5.00 -16.80 2.86
N ASP A 25 6.20 -17.25 3.25
CA ASP A 25 6.38 -18.59 3.77
C ASP A 25 5.63 -18.81 5.11
N PRO A 26 5.04 -19.99 5.36
CA PRO A 26 4.38 -20.28 6.63
C PRO A 26 5.33 -20.21 7.83
N ASN A 27 6.63 -20.44 7.61
CA ASN A 27 7.66 -20.29 8.63
C ASN A 27 7.91 -18.81 8.98
N ASP A 28 7.66 -17.90 8.04
CA ASP A 28 7.75 -16.46 8.26
C ASP A 28 6.60 -15.92 9.10
N LEU A 29 5.42 -16.55 9.04
CA LEU A 29 4.29 -16.21 9.92
C LEU A 29 4.61 -16.41 11.40
N LYS A 30 5.52 -17.35 11.71
CA LYS A 30 6.01 -17.59 13.07
C LYS A 30 7.06 -16.56 13.50
N SER A 31 7.65 -15.86 12.54
CA SER A 31 8.60 -14.77 12.76
C SER A 31 7.90 -13.42 12.73
N ASN A 32 8.60 -12.35 13.10
CA ASN A 32 8.04 -11.01 13.11
C ASN A 32 7.96 -10.44 11.69
N VAL A 33 6.77 -10.47 11.09
CA VAL A 33 6.51 -9.83 9.79
C VAL A 33 6.18 -8.35 10.03
N THR A 34 6.92 -7.46 9.39
CA THR A 34 6.76 -6.00 9.55
C THR A 34 6.54 -5.34 8.20
N LEU A 35 5.50 -4.51 8.11
CA LEU A 35 5.31 -3.56 7.01
C LEU A 35 5.99 -2.25 7.40
N MET A 36 6.93 -1.82 6.56
CA MET A 36 7.59 -0.54 6.65
C MET A 36 7.12 0.33 5.50
N ILE A 37 6.73 1.57 5.79
CA ILE A 37 6.34 2.56 4.80
C ILE A 37 7.21 3.77 5.02
N SER A 38 7.95 4.21 4.01
CA SER A 38 8.79 5.40 4.10
C SER A 38 8.67 6.24 2.83
N GLY A 39 8.91 7.54 2.95
CA GLY A 39 9.08 8.35 1.76
C GLY A 39 10.36 7.99 1.01
N GLN A 40 10.39 8.17 -0.31
CA GLN A 40 11.63 7.99 -1.09
C GLN A 40 12.67 9.06 -0.76
N SER A 41 12.22 10.27 -0.40
CA SER A 41 13.08 11.40 -0.02
C SER A 41 12.96 11.72 1.47
N ALA A 42 14.03 12.19 2.10
CA ALA A 42 14.07 12.55 3.53
C ALA A 42 13.13 13.71 3.93
N ASN A 43 12.64 14.47 2.94
CA ASN A 43 11.68 15.57 3.10
C ASN A 43 10.23 15.13 2.87
N THR A 44 10.01 13.85 2.57
CA THR A 44 8.66 13.31 2.38
C THR A 44 7.99 13.13 3.73
N THR A 45 6.82 13.70 3.85
CA THR A 45 5.91 13.59 4.98
C THR A 45 4.74 12.72 4.55
N LEU A 46 4.43 11.72 5.35
CA LEU A 46 3.38 10.74 5.12
C LEU A 46 2.19 11.08 6.01
N ASP A 47 0.99 11.12 5.41
CA ASP A 47 -0.30 11.17 6.08
C ASP A 47 -1.15 9.98 5.62
N LEU A 48 -0.90 8.82 6.23
CA LEU A 48 -1.38 7.52 5.76
C LEU A 48 -2.24 6.81 6.80
N GLN A 49 -3.31 6.19 6.31
CA GLN A 49 -4.13 5.21 7.02
C GLN A 49 -3.74 3.81 6.56
N VAL A 50 -3.33 2.98 7.51
CA VAL A 50 -3.03 1.57 7.29
C VAL A 50 -4.09 0.72 7.97
N ARG A 51 -4.81 -0.07 7.18
CA ARG A 51 -5.82 -1.02 7.67
C ARG A 51 -5.35 -2.44 7.40
N LEU A 52 -5.53 -3.31 8.38
CA LEU A 52 -5.25 -4.73 8.31
C LEU A 52 -6.56 -5.50 8.41
N ASN A 53 -6.90 -6.31 7.41
CA ASN A 53 -8.20 -6.98 7.26
C ASN A 53 -9.37 -6.02 7.49
N GLY A 54 -9.29 -4.80 6.94
CA GLY A 54 -10.30 -3.75 7.11
C GLY A 54 -10.26 -2.99 8.44
N LYS A 55 -9.46 -3.42 9.43
CA LYS A 55 -9.32 -2.74 10.72
C LYS A 55 -8.17 -1.73 10.69
N LEU A 56 -8.43 -0.47 11.03
CA LEU A 56 -7.37 0.54 11.16
C LEU A 56 -6.40 0.14 12.28
N VAL A 57 -5.12 -0.02 11.95
CA VAL A 57 -4.07 -0.40 12.91
C VAL A 57 -3.03 0.69 13.11
N ASN A 58 -2.79 1.50 12.09
CA ASN A 58 -1.85 2.59 12.19
C ASN A 58 -2.33 3.77 11.36
N LEU A 59 -2.04 4.95 11.88
CA LEU A 59 -2.32 6.24 11.31
C LEU A 59 -1.02 7.03 11.36
N ALA A 60 -0.26 6.97 10.28
CA ALA A 60 0.99 7.70 10.16
C ALA A 60 0.66 9.14 9.78
N LYS A 61 0.50 10.01 10.77
CA LYS A 61 0.27 11.45 10.57
C LYS A 61 1.58 12.20 10.62
N HIS A 62 1.83 13.03 9.62
CA HIS A 62 3.04 13.87 9.53
C HIS A 62 4.36 13.12 9.81
N SER A 63 4.43 11.85 9.41
CA SER A 63 5.56 10.97 9.76
C SER A 63 6.43 10.71 8.54
N LYS A 64 7.75 10.55 8.71
CA LYS A 64 8.65 10.20 7.58
C LYS A 64 8.68 8.70 7.28
N ARG A 65 8.35 7.91 8.29
CA ARG A 65 8.36 6.45 8.27
C ARG A 65 7.24 5.93 9.18
N ALA A 66 6.62 4.83 8.78
CA ALA A 66 5.66 4.07 9.56
C ALA A 66 6.08 2.61 9.58
N GLU A 67 6.00 1.97 10.74
CA GLU A 67 6.27 0.55 10.92
C GLU A 67 5.06 -0.10 11.57
N ILE A 68 4.63 -1.22 11.00
CA ILE A 68 3.43 -1.94 11.42
C ILE A 68 3.76 -3.42 11.48
N SER A 69 3.64 -4.02 12.66
CA SER A 69 3.74 -5.48 12.80
C SER A 69 2.50 -6.16 12.22
N LEU A 70 2.71 -7.04 11.25
CA LEU A 70 1.67 -7.79 10.55
C LEU A 70 1.33 -9.12 11.25
N ASN A 71 2.06 -9.51 12.30
CA ASN A 71 1.84 -10.79 13.01
C ASN A 71 0.40 -11.00 13.49
N LYS A 72 -0.31 -9.93 13.86
CA LYS A 72 -1.71 -10.02 14.32
C LYS A 72 -2.73 -10.05 13.17
N CYS A 73 -2.30 -9.84 11.93
CA CYS A 73 -3.17 -9.79 10.76
C CYS A 73 -3.35 -11.13 10.07
N PHE A 74 -2.42 -12.06 10.24
CA PHE A 74 -2.52 -13.40 9.64
C PHE A 74 -3.53 -14.27 10.38
N VAL A 75 -4.81 -14.02 10.11
CA VAL A 75 -5.93 -14.86 10.56
C VAL A 75 -6.25 -15.77 9.39
N ASN A 76 -6.10 -17.08 9.55
CA ASN A 76 -6.27 -18.08 8.48
C ASN A 76 -5.27 -17.95 7.32
N HIS A 77 -3.97 -17.82 7.62
CA HIS A 77 -2.92 -17.82 6.58
C HIS A 77 -3.03 -16.69 5.55
N SER A 78 -3.84 -15.67 5.79
CA SER A 78 -3.98 -14.52 4.89
C SER A 78 -4.09 -13.23 5.68
N CYS A 79 -3.64 -12.14 5.05
CA CYS A 79 -3.70 -10.81 5.60
C CYS A 79 -3.87 -9.82 4.45
N VAL A 80 -4.88 -8.97 4.52
CA VAL A 80 -5.09 -7.89 3.57
C VAL A 80 -4.65 -6.59 4.21
N ILE A 81 -3.78 -5.85 3.52
CA ILE A 81 -3.25 -4.57 3.96
C ILE A 81 -3.78 -3.51 3.01
N ASP A 82 -4.54 -2.55 3.52
CA ASP A 82 -4.98 -1.39 2.77
C ASP A 82 -4.23 -0.15 3.25
N ILE A 83 -3.54 0.51 2.34
CA ILE A 83 -2.76 1.72 2.56
C ILE A 83 -3.42 2.83 1.75
N THR A 84 -3.97 3.82 2.44
CA THR A 84 -4.64 4.95 1.81
C THR A 84 -4.22 6.24 2.47
N GLY A 85 -4.06 7.31 1.71
CA GLY A 85 -3.71 8.61 2.26
C GLY A 85 -2.92 9.46 1.30
N ASN A 86 -2.20 10.43 1.84
CA ASN A 86 -1.45 11.41 1.07
C ASN A 86 0.00 11.47 1.54
N TYR A 87 0.87 11.95 0.66
CA TYR A 87 2.25 12.25 0.98
C TYR A 87 2.68 13.56 0.33
N ALA A 88 3.54 14.30 1.02
CA ALA A 88 4.05 15.60 0.56
C ALA A 88 5.58 15.64 0.68
N PRO A 89 6.32 16.22 -0.28
CA PRO A 89 5.82 16.86 -1.49
C PRO A 89 5.34 15.83 -2.53
N SER A 90 4.32 16.20 -3.30
CA SER A 90 3.88 15.45 -4.48
C SER A 90 5.05 15.29 -5.45
N GLY A 91 5.29 14.06 -5.93
CA GLY A 91 6.45 13.73 -6.76
C GLY A 91 7.63 13.07 -6.03
N SER A 92 7.70 13.11 -4.70
CA SER A 92 8.75 12.37 -3.96
C SER A 92 8.51 10.86 -3.93
N GLY A 93 7.27 10.39 -4.07
CA GLY A 93 6.92 8.97 -3.98
C GLY A 93 7.10 8.37 -2.58
N ILE A 94 6.56 7.17 -2.42
CA ILE A 94 6.64 6.38 -1.20
C ILE A 94 7.17 4.98 -1.51
N ILE A 95 7.78 4.36 -0.51
CA ILE A 95 8.31 3.01 -0.54
C ILE A 95 7.52 2.22 0.50
N THR A 96 6.85 1.16 0.06
CA THR A 96 6.21 0.17 0.93
C THR A 96 7.06 -1.10 0.89
N GLN A 97 7.56 -1.53 2.04
CA GLN A 97 8.41 -2.70 2.18
C GLN A 97 7.81 -3.66 3.21
N VAL A 98 7.52 -4.88 2.79
CA VAL A 98 7.17 -5.99 3.67
C VAL A 98 8.44 -6.78 3.96
N VAL A 99 8.83 -6.81 5.23
CA VAL A 99 9.99 -7.54 5.73
C VAL A 99 9.50 -8.73 6.53
N SER A 100 9.91 -9.92 6.13
CA SER A 100 9.79 -11.17 6.90
C SER A 100 11.18 -11.78 7.10
N ALA A 101 11.28 -12.89 7.85
CA ALA A 101 12.57 -13.53 8.11
C ALA A 101 13.19 -14.17 6.86
N SER A 102 12.38 -14.57 5.87
CA SER A 102 12.86 -15.20 4.63
C SER A 102 12.54 -14.43 3.36
N SER A 103 11.69 -13.39 3.41
CA SER A 103 11.32 -12.57 2.25
C SER A 103 11.38 -11.07 2.53
N ASN A 104 11.88 -10.33 1.54
CA ASN A 104 11.86 -8.86 1.53
C ASN A 104 11.20 -8.41 0.24
N SER A 105 9.99 -7.86 0.35
CA SER A 105 9.26 -7.34 -0.80
C SER A 105 9.15 -5.84 -0.69
N ARG A 106 9.69 -5.15 -1.68
CA ARG A 106 9.73 -3.69 -1.74
C ARG A 106 8.94 -3.24 -2.96
N GLN A 107 8.06 -2.29 -2.75
CA GLN A 107 7.26 -1.64 -3.78
C GLN A 107 7.44 -0.14 -3.65
N GLU A 108 7.52 0.52 -4.79
CA GLU A 108 7.71 1.96 -4.87
C GLU A 108 6.49 2.53 -5.58
N LEU A 109 5.79 3.45 -4.91
CA LEU A 109 4.70 4.21 -5.50
C LEU A 109 5.16 5.64 -5.72
N GLY A 110 5.46 5.97 -6.98
CA GLY A 110 5.59 7.34 -7.43
C GLY A 110 4.22 7.94 -7.77
N GLY A 111 4.05 9.24 -7.61
CA GLY A 111 2.78 9.89 -7.96
C GLY A 111 2.59 11.31 -7.45
N SER A 112 1.37 11.79 -7.66
CA SER A 112 0.92 13.17 -7.47
C SER A 112 0.61 13.57 -6.03
N GLY A 113 1.03 12.79 -5.03
CA GLY A 113 0.83 13.11 -3.61
C GLY A 113 -0.31 12.36 -2.91
N GLY A 114 -0.97 11.42 -3.62
CA GLY A 114 -1.92 10.47 -3.05
C GLY A 114 -1.45 9.02 -3.20
N VAL A 115 -1.81 8.16 -2.25
CA VAL A 115 -1.62 6.71 -2.31
C VAL A 115 -2.95 6.01 -2.03
N SER A 116 -3.24 5.00 -2.85
CA SER A 116 -4.25 4.00 -2.57
C SER A 116 -3.73 2.64 -3.04
N GLN A 117 -3.35 1.80 -2.10
CA GLN A 117 -2.74 0.50 -2.37
C GLN A 117 -3.36 -0.58 -1.50
N GLN A 118 -3.57 -1.76 -2.05
CA GLN A 118 -3.89 -2.96 -1.30
C GLN A 118 -2.84 -4.04 -1.55
N ILE A 119 -2.32 -4.61 -0.46
CA ILE A 119 -1.38 -5.72 -0.49
C ILE A 119 -2.06 -6.92 0.16
N ARG A 120 -2.30 -7.97 -0.63
CA ARG A 120 -2.79 -9.26 -0.14
C ARG A 120 -1.61 -10.17 0.12
N LEU A 121 -1.43 -10.49 1.39
CA LEU A 121 -0.47 -11.46 1.88
C LEU A 121 -1.17 -12.78 2.09
N PHE A 122 -0.55 -13.87 1.65
CA PHE A 122 -1.04 -15.22 1.90
C PHE A 122 0.12 -16.17 2.09
N SER A 123 -0.06 -17.10 3.02
CA SER A 123 0.84 -18.22 3.23
C SER A 123 0.38 -19.38 2.39
N ARG A 124 1.31 -19.93 1.61
CA ARG A 124 1.12 -21.23 0.95
C ARG A 124 1.29 -22.36 1.94
#